data_AF-A0A3D2G0H3-F1
#
_entry.id   AF-A0A3D2G0H3-F1
#
_cell.length_a   1.000
_cell.length_b   1.000
_cell.length_c   1.000
_cell.angle_alpha   90.00
_cell.angle_beta   90.00
_cell.angle_gamma   90.00
#
_symmetry.space_group_name_H-M   'P 1'
#
loop_
_entity.id
_entity.type
_entity.pdbx_description
1 polymer ?
#
loop_
_entity_poly.entity_id
_entity_poly.type
_entity_poly.pdbx_seq_one_letter_code
_entity_poly.pdbx_strand_id
1 'polypeptide(L)' 'RLCEKGVAAYMLDGDKLRRGLCGDLGFSDDDRIENIRRAAEVAGLFRDAGLVTPCTFISPFAAV' A
#
# COMPACT_ATOMS: atom_id res chain seq x y z
N ARG A 1 -8.93 3.63 16.23
CA ARG A 1 -8.36 4.89 16.77
C ARG A 1 -8.35 6.08 15.80
N LEU A 2 -7.80 6.03 14.57
CA LEU A 2 -7.82 7.22 13.67
C LEU A 2 -9.24 7.59 13.24
N CYS A 3 -9.97 6.64 12.65
CA CYS A 3 -11.35 6.88 12.19
C CYS A 3 -12.30 7.26 13.33
N GLU A 4 -12.14 6.66 14.52
CA GLU A 4 -12.88 7.01 15.75
C GLU A 4 -12.69 8.48 16.17
N LYS A 5 -11.58 9.11 15.78
CA LYS A 5 -11.29 10.52 16.04
C LYS A 5 -11.73 11.45 14.89
N GLY A 6 -12.50 10.95 13.93
CA GLY A 6 -12.96 11.71 12.78
C GLY A 6 -11.89 11.94 11.69
N VAL A 7 -10.73 11.29 11.79
CA VAL A 7 -9.70 11.35 10.74
C VAL A 7 -10.09 10.42 9.60
N ALA A 8 -10.25 10.97 8.40
CA ALA A 8 -10.40 10.18 7.18
C ALA A 8 -9.13 9.36 6.96
N ALA A 9 -9.20 8.06 7.20
CA ALA A 9 -8.05 7.17 7.13
C ALA A 9 -8.42 5.82 6.51
N TYR A 10 -7.49 5.28 5.74
CA TYR A 10 -7.62 3.94 5.16
C TYR A 10 -6.29 3.21 5.27
N MET A 11 -6.30 1.99 5.79
CA MET A 11 -5.10 1.17 5.89
C MET A 11 -4.91 0.37 4.60
N LEU A 12 -3.82 0.67 3.88
CA LEU A 12 -3.39 -0.16 2.76
C LEU A 12 -2.57 -1.34 3.27
N ASP A 13 -3.07 -2.53 2.96
CA ASP A 13 -2.55 -3.80 3.43
C ASP A 13 -2.01 -4.61 2.25
N GLY A 14 -0.78 -5.13 2.39
CA GLY A 14 -0.10 -5.86 1.33
C GLY A 14 -0.83 -7.13 0.89
N ASP A 15 -1.44 -7.85 1.83
CA ASP A 15 -2.17 -9.09 1.51
C ASP A 15 -3.48 -8.80 0.78
N LYS A 16 -4.16 -7.69 1.14
CA LYS A 16 -5.33 -7.22 0.38
C LYS A 16 -4.97 -6.81 -1.03
N LEU A 17 -3.86 -6.09 -1.23
CA LEU A 17 -3.40 -5.75 -2.58
C LEU A 17 -3.03 -7.00 -3.37
N ARG A 18 -2.31 -7.96 -2.78
CA ARG A 18 -1.95 -9.24 -3.42
C ARG A 18 -3.14 -10.15 -3.73
N ARG A 19 -4.28 -10.01 -3.05
CA ARG A 19 -5.51 -10.70 -3.45
C ARG A 19 -6.30 -9.98 -4.55
N GLY A 20 -5.98 -8.72 -4.83
CA GLY A 20 -6.70 -7.87 -5.76
C GLY A 20 -5.76 -7.23 -6.79
N LEU A 21 -5.49 -5.93 -6.62
CA LEU A 21 -4.72 -5.11 -7.57
C LEU A 21 -3.36 -5.71 -7.98
N CYS A 22 -2.72 -6.46 -7.09
CA CYS A 22 -1.41 -7.09 -7.28
C CYS A 22 -1.52 -8.63 -7.31
N GLY A 23 -2.70 -9.19 -7.61
CA GLY A 23 -2.90 -10.64 -7.65
C GLY A 23 -2.27 -11.35 -8.84
N ASP A 24 -1.82 -10.58 -9.83
CA ASP A 24 -0.99 -11.01 -10.94
C ASP A 24 0.49 -11.16 -10.57
N LEU A 25 0.93 -10.63 -9.43
CA LEU A 25 2.34 -10.57 -9.03
C LEU A 25 2.73 -11.75 -8.13
N GLY A 26 3.80 -12.45 -8.51
CA GLY A 26 4.42 -13.49 -7.70
C GLY A 26 5.22 -12.94 -6.51
N PHE A 27 6.24 -13.70 -6.10
CA PHE A 27 7.11 -13.36 -4.97
C PHE A 27 8.59 -13.16 -5.37
N SER A 28 8.86 -13.00 -6.67
CA SER A 28 10.18 -12.60 -7.16
C SER A 28 10.54 -11.19 -6.67
N ASP A 29 11.81 -10.82 -6.79
CA ASP A 29 12.26 -9.47 -6.42
C ASP A 29 11.57 -8.40 -7.27
N ASP A 30 11.46 -8.61 -8.58
CA ASP A 30 10.78 -7.69 -9.50
C ASP A 30 9.29 -7.55 -9.17
N ASP A 31 8.61 -8.67 -8.86
CA ASP A 31 7.20 -8.66 -8.43
C ASP A 31 7.01 -7.89 -7.12
N ARG A 32 7.99 -7.96 -6.20
CA ARG A 32 7.96 -7.21 -4.94
C ARG A 32 8.14 -5.71 -5.20
N ILE A 33 9.07 -5.33 -6.08
CA ILE A 33 9.26 -3.93 -6.49
C ILE A 33 7.97 -3.39 -7.10
N GLU A 34 7.37 -4.11 -8.03
CA GLU A 34 6.14 -3.68 -8.70
C GLU A 34 4.95 -3.60 -7.73
N ASN A 35 4.84 -4.55 -6.79
CA ASN A 35 3.83 -4.48 -5.74
C ASN A 35 3.98 -3.21 -4.89
N ILE A 36 5.21 -2.86 -4.50
CA ILE A 36 5.47 -1.62 -3.74
C ILE A 36 5.19 -0.38 -4.59
N ARG A 37 5.57 -0.38 -5.87
CA ARG A 37 5.28 0.73 -6.79
C ARG A 37 3.78 0.97 -6.93
N ARG A 38 2.99 -0.07 -7.23
CA ARG A 38 1.52 0.03 -7.31
C ARG A 38 0.91 0.52 -6.00
N ALA A 39 1.38 -0.03 -4.88
CA ALA A 39 0.92 0.38 -3.55
C ALA A 39 1.21 1.85 -3.23
N ALA A 40 2.40 2.34 -3.60
CA ALA A 40 2.81 3.73 -3.40
C ALA A 40 1.95 4.70 -4.24
N GLU A 41 1.63 4.34 -5.49
CA GLU A 41 0.72 5.13 -6.33
C GLU A 41 -0.68 5.21 -5.72
N VAL A 42 -1.25 4.09 -5.25
CA VAL A 42 -2.56 4.08 -4.57
C VAL A 42 -2.54 4.90 -3.29
N ALA A 43 -1.46 4.80 -2.50
CA ALA A 43 -1.28 5.63 -1.32
C ALA A 43 -1.21 7.13 -1.66
N GLY A 44 -0.58 7.47 -2.78
CA GLY A 44 -0.55 8.82 -3.33
C GLY A 44 -1.94 9.35 -3.67
N LEU A 45 -2.74 8.55 -4.38
CA LEU A 45 -4.13 8.90 -4.69
C LEU A 45 -4.98 9.10 -3.42
N PHE A 46 -4.80 8.27 -2.40
CA PHE A 46 -5.55 8.42 -1.14
C PHE A 46 -5.10 9.65 -0.35
N ARG A 47 -3.81 9.96 -0.34
CA ARG A 47 -3.28 11.21 0.21
C ARG A 47 -3.89 12.40 -0.51
N ASP A 48 -3.92 12.39 -1.84
CA ASP A 48 -4.45 13.50 -2.64
C ASP A 48 -5.97 13.66 -2.45
N ALA A 49 -6.69 12.56 -2.16
CA ALA A 49 -8.09 12.57 -1.74
C ALA A 49 -8.29 13.00 -0.27
N GLY A 50 -7.23 13.31 0.47
CA GLY A 50 -7.28 13.81 1.86
C GLY A 50 -7.28 12.75 2.95
N LEU A 51 -6.92 11.49 2.65
CA LEU A 51 -6.86 10.42 3.62
C LEU A 51 -5.45 10.26 4.22
N VAL A 52 -5.41 10.00 5.53
CA VAL A 52 -4.22 9.41 6.17
C VAL A 52 -4.18 7.93 5.81
N THR A 53 -3.10 7.50 5.14
CA THR A 53 -3.02 6.15 4.56
C THR A 53 -1.82 5.37 5.10
N PRO A 54 -1.94 4.71 6.28
CA PRO A 54 -0.92 3.79 6.76
C PRO A 54 -0.73 2.64 5.77
N CYS A 55 0.53 2.35 5.46
CA CYS A 55 0.95 1.36 4.48
C CYS A 55 1.73 0.25 5.19
N THR A 56 1.16 -0.95 5.29
CA THR A 56 1.78 -2.08 6.00
C THR A 56 2.35 -3.09 5.00
N PHE A 57 3.46 -2.71 4.36
CA PHE A 57 4.12 -3.55 3.35
C PHE A 57 5.48 -4.03 3.83
N ILE A 58 5.83 -5.27 3.48
CA ILE A 58 7.20 -5.76 3.61
C ILE A 58 8.00 -5.20 2.43
N SER A 59 8.88 -4.24 2.70
CA SER A 59 9.92 -3.83 1.75
C SER A 59 11.13 -4.75 1.96
N PRO A 60 11.42 -5.68 1.02
CA PRO A 60 12.59 -6.55 1.13
C PRO A 60 13.91 -5.78 0.88
N PHE A 61 13.83 -4.55 0.39
CA PHE A 61 14.99 -3.71 0.07
C PHE A 61 15.09 -2.55 1.06
N ALA A 62 16.32 -2.19 1.43
CA ALA A 62 16.58 -0.97 2.16
C ALA A 62 16.09 0.24 1.36
N ALA A 63 15.63 1.29 2.06
CA ALA A 63 15.27 2.54 1.40
C ALA A 63 16.47 3.07 0.61
N VAL A 64 16.24 3.40 -0.66
CA VAL A 64 17.21 4.07 -1.53
C VAL A 64 17.27 5.55 -1.20
#